data_AF-A0A2E5AHQ0-F1
#
_entry.id   AF-A0A2E5AHQ0-F1
#
_cell.length_a   1.000
_cell.length_b   1.000
_cell.length_c   1.000
_cell.angle_alpha   90.00
_cell.angle_beta   90.00
_cell.angle_gamma   90.00
#
_symmetry.space_group_name_H-M   'P 1'
#
loop_
_entity.id
_entity.type
_entity.pdbx_description
1 polymer ?
#
loop_
_entity_poly.entity_id
_entity_poly.type
_entity_poly.pdbx_seq_one_letter_code
_entity_poly.pdbx_strand_id
1 'polypeptide(L)'
;MFQDRVRPWVLSCFGEDIAADKLERNDRFIEEALELTQACGYDRDRAHALVDYVFDREPGEPSQEVGGVMVTLAAHCLAHGMNMHADGERELARISAPEIMAKIRAKQAAKPKGSALPVARSLTNGGE
;
A
#
# COMPACT_ATOMS: atom_id res chain seq x y z
N MET A 1 -16.55 10.86 1.23
CA MET A 1 -15.10 11.20 1.20
C MET A 1 -14.38 10.29 0.20
N PHE A 2 -13.09 10.52 -0.09
CA PHE A 2 -12.33 9.67 -1.02
C PHE A 2 -12.37 8.19 -0.58
N GLN A 3 -12.12 7.93 0.71
CA GLN A 3 -12.13 6.60 1.33
C GLN A 3 -13.44 5.83 1.09
N ASP A 4 -14.59 6.48 1.22
CA ASP A 4 -15.90 5.83 1.02
C ASP A 4 -16.10 5.31 -0.40
N ARG A 5 -15.48 5.97 -1.40
CA ARG A 5 -15.57 5.57 -2.81
C ARG A 5 -14.55 4.50 -3.18
N VAL A 6 -13.45 4.38 -2.43
CA VAL A 6 -12.49 3.28 -2.58
C VAL A 6 -13.11 1.95 -2.12
N ARG A 7 -13.90 1.96 -1.02
CA ARG A 7 -14.53 0.77 -0.45
C ARG A 7 -15.27 -0.12 -1.47
N PRO A 8 -16.24 0.38 -2.27
CA PRO A 8 -16.95 -0.45 -3.24
C PRO A 8 -16.04 -1.00 -4.34
N TRP A 9 -15.00 -0.26 -4.75
CA TRP A 9 -14.03 -0.74 -5.74
C TRP A 9 -13.21 -1.92 -5.19
N VAL A 10 -12.69 -1.80 -3.96
CA VAL A 10 -11.92 -2.87 -3.30
C VAL A 10 -12.78 -4.14 -3.19
N LEU A 11 -14.01 -4.01 -2.68
CA LEU A 11 -14.92 -5.15 -2.55
C LEU A 11 -15.25 -5.79 -3.89
N SER A 12 -15.46 -4.99 -4.93
CA SER A 12 -15.77 -5.47 -6.28
C SER A 12 -14.57 -6.18 -6.94
N CYS A 13 -13.34 -5.76 -6.67
CA CYS A 13 -12.15 -6.39 -7.24
C CYS A 13 -11.70 -7.63 -6.47
N PHE A 14 -11.85 -7.63 -5.15
CA PHE A 14 -11.15 -8.59 -4.29
C PHE A 14 -12.06 -9.43 -3.39
N GLY A 15 -13.36 -9.09 -3.25
CA GLY A 15 -14.25 -9.73 -2.28
C GLY A 15 -13.97 -9.30 -0.84
N GLU A 16 -14.79 -9.77 0.10
CA GLU A 16 -14.72 -9.34 1.51
C GLU A 16 -13.44 -9.82 2.21
N ASP A 17 -13.04 -11.07 2.00
CA ASP A 17 -11.89 -11.68 2.69
C ASP A 17 -10.58 -10.95 2.37
N ILE A 18 -10.28 -10.73 1.08
CA ILE A 18 -9.04 -10.05 0.66
C ILE A 18 -9.13 -8.54 0.96
N ALA A 19 -10.32 -7.94 0.90
CA ALA A 19 -10.49 -6.54 1.30
C ALA A 19 -10.19 -6.32 2.79
N ALA A 20 -10.45 -7.31 3.63
CA ALA A 20 -10.21 -7.28 5.07
C ALA A 20 -8.85 -7.82 5.49
N ASP A 21 -8.07 -8.41 4.57
CA ASP A 21 -6.72 -8.94 4.86
C ASP A 21 -5.73 -7.81 5.15
N LYS A 22 -5.41 -7.64 6.43
CA LYS A 22 -4.52 -6.59 6.93
C LYS A 22 -3.10 -6.71 6.37
N LEU A 23 -2.60 -7.92 6.11
CA LEU A 23 -1.26 -8.11 5.57
C LEU A 23 -1.22 -7.63 4.11
N GLU A 24 -2.16 -8.09 3.28
CA GLU A 24 -2.25 -7.62 1.89
C GLU A 24 -2.50 -6.10 1.82
N ARG A 25 -3.28 -5.52 2.74
CA ARG A 25 -3.47 -4.05 2.78
C ARG A 25 -2.17 -3.31 3.14
N ASN A 26 -1.38 -3.83 4.08
CA ASN A 26 -0.07 -3.27 4.42
C ASN A 26 0.90 -3.37 3.23
N ASP A 27 0.98 -4.55 2.60
CA ASP A 27 1.88 -4.77 1.46
C ASP A 27 1.55 -3.88 0.27
N ARG A 28 0.26 -3.73 -0.05
CA ARG A 28 -0.18 -2.84 -1.13
C ARG A 28 0.07 -1.37 -0.80
N PHE A 29 -0.09 -0.97 0.46
CA PHE A 29 0.20 0.40 0.86
C PHE A 29 1.70 0.74 0.76
N ILE A 30 2.57 -0.14 1.28
CA ILE A 30 4.02 0.10 1.22
C ILE A 30 4.57 0.00 -0.20
N GLU A 31 4.02 -0.88 -1.05
CA GLU A 31 4.38 -0.99 -2.47
C GLU A 31 4.13 0.35 -3.18
N GLU A 32 2.94 0.94 -3.04
CA GLU A 32 2.62 2.23 -3.67
C GLU A 32 3.46 3.39 -3.11
N ALA A 33 3.77 3.40 -1.80
CA ALA A 33 4.65 4.41 -1.21
C ALA A 33 6.08 4.32 -1.76
N LEU A 34 6.59 3.10 -1.97
CA LEU A 34 7.88 2.86 -2.60
C LEU A 34 7.87 3.22 -4.08
N GLU A 35 6.81 2.88 -4.82
CA GLU A 35 6.66 3.26 -6.23
C GLU A 35 6.61 4.78 -6.42
N LEU A 36 5.87 5.51 -5.55
CA LEU A 36 5.81 6.97 -5.57
C LEU A 36 7.19 7.60 -5.33
N THR A 37 7.90 7.15 -4.30
CA THR A 37 9.23 7.69 -3.98
C THR A 37 10.27 7.31 -5.03
N GLN A 38 10.23 6.09 -5.57
CA GLN A 38 11.05 5.68 -6.71
C GLN A 38 10.81 6.56 -7.94
N ALA A 39 9.56 6.85 -8.28
CA ALA A 39 9.23 7.74 -9.39
C ALA A 39 9.77 9.16 -9.21
N CYS A 40 9.99 9.58 -7.96
CA CYS A 40 10.62 10.84 -7.58
C CYS A 40 12.14 10.78 -7.49
N GLY A 41 12.77 9.66 -7.87
CA GLY A 41 14.22 9.47 -7.84
C GLY A 41 14.80 9.11 -6.48
N TYR A 42 13.97 8.60 -5.55
CA TYR A 42 14.46 8.15 -4.25
C TYR A 42 15.30 6.88 -4.37
N ASP A 43 16.39 6.84 -3.60
CA ASP A 43 17.37 5.76 -3.64
C ASP A 43 16.90 4.53 -2.85
N ARG A 44 17.16 3.34 -3.41
CA ARG A 44 16.83 2.04 -2.81
C ARG A 44 17.53 1.85 -1.47
N ASP A 45 18.82 2.17 -1.39
CA ASP A 45 19.60 1.94 -0.16
C ASP A 45 19.12 2.87 0.96
N ARG A 46 18.72 4.10 0.60
CA ARG A 46 18.05 5.01 1.54
C ARG A 46 16.68 4.52 2.00
N ALA A 47 15.92 3.86 1.13
CA ALA A 47 14.65 3.25 1.52
C ALA A 47 14.88 2.10 2.52
N HIS A 48 15.87 1.25 2.30
CA HIS A 48 16.23 0.19 3.25
C HIS A 48 16.70 0.75 4.60
N ALA A 49 17.54 1.79 4.61
CA ALA A 49 17.96 2.44 5.86
C ALA A 49 16.78 3.04 6.65
N LEU A 50 15.72 3.50 5.97
CA LEU A 50 14.50 3.97 6.63
C LEU A 50 13.67 2.82 7.23
N VAL A 51 13.68 1.64 6.60
CA VAL A 51 13.06 0.44 7.19
C VAL A 51 13.71 0.16 8.53
N ASP A 52 15.05 0.02 8.57
CA ASP A 52 15.76 -0.24 9.82
C ASP A 52 15.48 0.85 10.87
N TYR A 53 15.58 2.12 10.48
CA TYR A 53 15.32 3.26 11.37
C TYR A 53 13.92 3.26 12.02
N VAL A 54 12.88 2.85 11.28
CA VAL A 54 11.50 2.81 11.78
C VAL A 54 11.27 1.57 12.64
N PHE A 55 11.74 0.40 12.19
CA PHE A 55 11.51 -0.88 12.89
C PHE A 55 12.39 -1.08 14.12
N ASP A 56 13.46 -0.29 14.30
CA ASP A 56 14.29 -0.25 15.52
C ASP A 56 13.63 0.49 16.70
N ARG A 57 12.41 1.02 16.52
CA ARG A 57 11.67 1.79 17.52
C ARG A 57 10.43 1.04 18.01
N GLU A 58 9.91 1.46 19.16
CA GLU A 58 8.59 1.02 19.59
C GLU A 58 7.52 1.45 18.57
N PRO A 59 6.58 0.56 18.20
CA PRO A 59 5.50 0.90 17.28
C PRO A 59 4.65 2.07 17.80
N GLY A 60 4.27 2.98 16.90
CA GLY A 60 3.34 4.07 17.19
C GLY A 60 1.87 3.63 17.21
N GLU A 61 1.01 4.52 17.70
CA GLU A 61 -0.45 4.31 17.70
C GLU A 61 -1.03 4.41 16.28
N PRO A 62 -1.78 3.41 15.78
CA PRO A 62 -2.20 3.36 14.38
C PRO A 62 -2.94 4.60 13.87
N SER A 63 -3.80 5.21 14.68
CA SER A 63 -4.56 6.42 14.30
C SER A 63 -3.64 7.64 14.11
N GLN A 64 -2.59 7.75 14.93
CA GLN A 64 -1.58 8.78 14.80
C GLN A 64 -0.75 8.58 13.54
N GLU A 65 -0.34 7.34 13.25
CA GLU A 65 0.46 7.03 12.05
C GLU A 65 -0.33 7.26 10.76
N VAL A 66 -1.65 7.01 10.74
CA VAL A 66 -2.52 7.42 9.61
C VAL A 66 -2.45 8.94 9.39
N GLY A 67 -2.50 9.73 10.46
CA GLY A 67 -2.34 11.19 10.37
C GLY A 67 -0.97 11.60 9.83
N GLY A 68 0.10 10.95 10.31
CA GLY A 68 1.48 11.16 9.84
C GLY A 68 1.64 10.88 8.36
N VAL A 69 1.09 9.76 7.88
CA VAL A 69 1.08 9.40 6.44
C VAL A 69 0.33 10.45 5.63
N MET A 70 -0.85 10.89 6.06
CA MET A 70 -1.63 11.89 5.32
C MET A 70 -0.89 13.22 5.19
N VAL A 71 -0.26 13.69 6.27
CA VAL A 71 0.49 14.95 6.27
C VAL A 71 1.73 14.85 5.39
N THR A 72 2.47 13.73 5.48
CA THR A 72 3.69 13.54 4.69
C THR A 72 3.42 13.32 3.21
N LEU A 73 2.33 12.62 2.83
CA LEU A 73 1.90 12.52 1.44
C LEU A 73 1.54 13.90 0.87
N ALA A 74 0.79 14.72 1.61
CA ALA A 74 0.46 16.07 1.18
C ALA A 74 1.72 16.94 1.00
N ALA A 75 2.65 16.90 1.95
CA ALA A 75 3.92 17.63 1.88
C ALA A 75 4.79 17.15 0.70
N HIS A 76 4.84 15.83 0.46
CA HIS A 76 5.54 15.25 -0.67
C HIS A 76 4.94 15.74 -2.00
N CYS A 77 3.62 15.68 -2.17
CA CYS A 77 2.95 16.19 -3.36
C CYS A 77 3.23 17.69 -3.58
N LEU A 78 3.20 18.51 -2.52
CA LEU A 78 3.55 19.93 -2.61
C LEU A 78 4.99 20.15 -3.08
N ALA A 79 5.96 19.41 -2.53
CA ALA A 79 7.36 19.52 -2.91
C ALA A 79 7.63 19.10 -4.37
N HIS A 80 6.83 18.17 -4.89
CA HIS A 80 6.94 17.66 -6.26
C HIS A 80 5.95 18.29 -7.25
N GLY A 81 5.19 19.32 -6.84
CA GLY A 81 4.22 20.01 -7.72
C GLY A 81 3.03 19.15 -8.15
N MET A 82 2.67 18.13 -7.36
CA MET A 82 1.57 17.21 -7.62
C MET A 82 0.30 17.62 -6.86
N ASN A 83 -0.87 17.27 -7.40
CA ASN A 83 -2.14 17.48 -6.72
C ASN A 83 -2.66 16.13 -6.23
N MET A 84 -2.36 15.83 -4.95
CA MET A 84 -2.75 14.59 -4.27
C MET A 84 -4.21 14.17 -4.54
N HIS A 85 -5.15 15.11 -4.46
CA HIS A 85 -6.57 14.81 -4.68
C HIS A 85 -6.86 14.51 -6.13
N ALA A 86 -6.44 15.37 -7.06
CA ALA A 86 -6.68 15.17 -8.48
C ALA A 86 -6.03 13.88 -9.00
N ASP A 87 -4.84 13.53 -8.50
CA ASP A 87 -4.10 12.33 -8.85
C ASP A 87 -4.82 11.08 -8.32
N GLY A 88 -5.29 11.12 -7.07
CA GLY A 88 -6.13 10.07 -6.49
C GLY A 88 -7.46 9.86 -7.25
N GLU A 89 -8.15 10.93 -7.66
CA GLU A 89 -9.38 10.82 -8.46
C GLU A 89 -9.11 10.16 -9.82
N ARG A 90 -8.06 10.57 -10.52
CA ARG A 90 -7.70 9.99 -11.83
C ARG A 90 -7.38 8.51 -11.69
N GLU A 91 -6.65 8.13 -10.65
CA GLU A 91 -6.29 6.74 -10.43
C GLU A 91 -7.51 5.89 -10.08
N LEU A 92 -8.38 6.37 -9.19
CA LEU A 92 -9.63 5.67 -8.84
C LEU A 92 -10.52 5.47 -10.07
N ALA A 93 -10.64 6.48 -10.94
CA ALA A 93 -11.38 6.37 -12.20
C ALA A 93 -10.74 5.33 -13.14
N ARG A 94 -9.41 5.35 -13.29
CA ARG A 94 -8.67 4.41 -14.15
C ARG A 94 -8.84 2.97 -13.69
N ILE A 95 -8.64 2.68 -12.40
CA ILE A 95 -8.71 1.31 -11.86
C ILE A 95 -10.14 0.77 -11.77
N SER A 96 -11.13 1.66 -11.83
CA SER A 96 -12.55 1.33 -11.87
C SER A 96 -13.06 1.08 -13.29
N ALA A 97 -12.26 1.32 -14.33
CA ALA A 97 -12.62 0.97 -15.70
C ALA A 97 -12.77 -0.56 -15.84
N PRO A 98 -13.84 -1.07 -16.50
CA PRO A 98 -14.15 -2.50 -16.52
C PRO A 98 -13.01 -3.40 -16.99
N GLU A 99 -12.26 -2.97 -18.01
CA GLU A 99 -11.12 -3.68 -18.57
C GLU A 99 -9.92 -3.71 -17.62
N ILE A 100 -9.72 -2.67 -16.82
CA ILE A 100 -8.66 -2.63 -15.81
C ILE A 100 -9.04 -3.50 -14.62
N MET A 101 -10.30 -3.43 -14.18
CA MET A 101 -10.84 -4.32 -13.14
C MET A 101 -10.71 -5.80 -13.53
N ALA A 102 -11.01 -6.15 -14.78
CA ALA A 102 -10.85 -7.52 -15.28
C ALA A 102 -9.39 -7.98 -15.19
N LYS A 103 -8.43 -7.12 -15.57
CA LYS A 103 -6.99 -7.40 -15.44
C LYS A 103 -6.56 -7.57 -13.98
N ILE A 104 -7.04 -6.71 -13.08
CA ILE A 104 -6.74 -6.77 -11.65
C ILE A 104 -7.25 -8.08 -11.04
N ARG A 105 -8.50 -8.44 -11.32
CA ARG A 105 -9.09 -9.71 -10.88
C ARG A 105 -8.33 -10.93 -11.40
N ALA A 106 -7.96 -10.92 -12.69
CA ALA A 106 -7.18 -12.00 -13.28
C ALA A 106 -5.80 -12.14 -12.62
N LYS A 107 -5.10 -11.03 -12.36
CA LYS A 107 -3.83 -11.03 -11.62
C LYS A 107 -4.01 -11.57 -10.21
N GLN A 108 -5.06 -11.15 -9.50
CA GLN A 108 -5.33 -11.62 -8.14
C GLN A 108 -5.62 -13.13 -8.12
N ALA A 109 -6.42 -13.63 -9.06
CA ALA A 109 -6.73 -15.06 -9.17
C ALA A 109 -5.50 -15.93 -9.48
N ALA A 110 -4.49 -15.34 -10.12
CA ALA A 110 -3.23 -16.01 -10.46
C ALA A 110 -2.17 -15.96 -9.33
N LYS A 111 -2.39 -15.16 -8.26
CA LYS A 111 -1.46 -15.14 -7.13
C LYS A 111 -1.45 -16.50 -6.43
N PRO A 112 -0.26 -17.04 -6.06
CA PRO A 112 -0.19 -18.10 -5.07
C PRO A 112 -0.96 -17.68 -3.81
N LYS A 113 -1.54 -18.63 -3.05
CA LYS A 113 -2.18 -18.28 -1.77
C LYS A 113 -1.14 -17.66 -0.83
N GLY A 114 -1.20 -16.34 -0.66
CA GLY A 114 -0.24 -15.55 0.10
C GLY A 114 0.00 -14.17 -0.53
N SER A 115 0.56 -13.25 0.24
CA SER A 115 0.99 -11.91 -0.17
C SER A 115 1.87 -11.93 -1.45
N ALA A 116 2.05 -10.76 -2.08
CA ALA A 116 3.02 -10.54 -3.16
C ALA A 116 4.45 -10.97 -2.75
N LEU A 117 4.76 -10.94 -1.45
CA LEU A 117 5.95 -11.53 -0.87
C LEU A 117 5.58 -12.87 -0.21
N PRO A 118 6.43 -13.91 -0.34
CA PRO A 118 6.27 -15.11 0.46
C PRO A 118 6.20 -14.73 1.93
N VAL A 119 5.15 -15.15 2.65
CA VAL A 119 5.14 -15.04 4.10
C VAL A 119 6.31 -15.89 4.60
N ALA A 120 7.38 -15.25 5.07
CA ALA A 120 8.50 -15.96 5.66
C ALA A 120 7.93 -16.84 6.77
N ARG A 121 8.11 -18.16 6.62
CA ARG A 121 7.73 -19.13 7.66
C ARG A 121 8.50 -18.71 8.91
N SER A 122 7.78 -18.29 9.94
CA SER A 122 8.36 -18.02 11.25
C SER A 122 9.31 -19.17 11.60
N LEU A 123 10.58 -18.86 11.84
CA LEU A 123 11.49 -19.76 12.51
C LEU A 123 10.92 -19.92 13.91
N THR A 124 10.16 -21.00 14.12
CA THR A 124 9.79 -21.45 15.45
C THR A 124 11.07 -21.67 16.22
N ASN A 125 11.27 -20.86 17.26
CA ASN A 125 12.28 -21.09 18.30
C ASN A 125 12.17 -22.55 18.77
N GLY A 126 13.13 -23.37 18.37
CA GLY A 126 13.43 -24.65 19.01
C GLY A 126 14.50 -24.38 20.05
N GLY A 127 14.09 -24.19 21.30
CA GLY A 127 14.99 -24.27 22.43
C GLY A 127 15.46 -25.71 22.63
N GLU A 128 16.73 -25.85 22.95
CA GLU A 128 17.27 -26.44 24.18
C GLU A 128 18.67 -25.86 24.43
#